data_AF-A0A1J8QGL2-F1
#
_entry.id   AF-A0A1J8QGL2-F1
#
_cell.length_a   1.000
_cell.length_b   1.000
_cell.length_c   1.000
_cell.angle_alpha   90.00
_cell.angle_beta   90.00
_cell.angle_gamma   90.00
#
_symmetry.space_group_name_H-M   'P 1'
#
loop_
_entity.id
_entity.type
_entity.pdbx_description
1 polymer ?
#
loop_
_entity_poly.entity_id
_entity_poly.type
_entity_poly.pdbx_seq_one_letter_code
_entity_poly.pdbx_strand_id
1 'polypeptide(L)'
;MVACYRVLLDFIYISQYPLHDEDSLGYLEEALEQYHVNKGILIDLRIHNHFNILKLHSMQHYAECIQNFGTTDNYNMEMFEHFHIDYAKEGWRATNFRDELPQMTQWLSCQEKVTMFKTYLKDYHWTEVEKEQEEQDALESETHPGVGLAISKKPASPSQPLSSIILKHRCPSFLHHLRVYLNCLLPRGQVISCIQLPHARLPFDRLDVWHTFKFSLDTLGNDVDGQEGIDSVRAKPGKSGGDIGDGRFDVVVVAHSGVAESTGLEGALPSITSY
;
A
#
# COMPACT_ATOMS: atom_id res chain seq x y z
N MET A 1 -6.13 -14.75 38.82
CA MET A 1 -6.42 -13.39 38.36
C MET A 1 -5.55 -13.01 37.15
N VAL A 2 -4.22 -13.02 37.26
CA VAL A 2 -3.31 -12.65 36.15
C VAL A 2 -3.58 -13.46 34.88
N ALA A 3 -3.77 -14.77 34.99
CA ALA A 3 -4.13 -15.62 33.85
C ALA A 3 -5.42 -15.19 33.14
N CYS A 4 -6.47 -14.82 33.88
CA CYS A 4 -7.74 -14.39 33.31
C CYS A 4 -7.60 -13.11 32.46
N TYR A 5 -6.88 -12.10 32.99
CA TYR A 5 -6.63 -10.87 32.23
C TYR A 5 -5.66 -11.06 31.07
N ARG A 6 -4.65 -11.93 31.24
CA ARG A 6 -3.72 -12.26 30.16
C ARG A 6 -4.46 -12.87 28.97
N VAL A 7 -5.28 -13.89 29.22
CA VAL A 7 -6.06 -14.54 28.16
C VAL A 7 -7.07 -13.58 27.53
N LEU A 8 -7.69 -12.69 28.32
CA LEU A 8 -8.56 -11.65 27.78
C LEU A 8 -7.82 -10.68 26.86
N LEU A 9 -6.60 -10.28 27.23
CA LEU A 9 -5.75 -9.45 26.39
C LEU A 9 -5.32 -10.21 25.12
N ASP A 10 -4.95 -11.48 25.25
CA ASP A 10 -4.58 -12.32 24.10
C ASP A 10 -5.75 -12.37 23.09
N PHE A 11 -6.99 -12.55 23.55
CA PHE A 11 -8.17 -12.48 22.69
C PHE A 11 -8.30 -11.12 21.99
N ILE A 12 -8.15 -10.01 22.72
CA ILE A 12 -8.27 -8.65 22.15
C ILE A 12 -7.19 -8.43 21.08
N TYR A 13 -5.94 -8.81 21.35
CA TYR A 13 -4.85 -8.63 20.41
C TYR A 13 -5.02 -9.48 19.15
N ILE A 14 -5.39 -10.75 19.30
CA ILE A 14 -5.63 -11.63 18.15
C ILE A 14 -6.78 -11.08 17.30
N SER A 15 -7.88 -10.62 17.92
CA SER A 15 -9.03 -10.07 17.20
C SER A 15 -8.73 -8.83 16.34
N GLN A 16 -7.63 -8.13 16.61
CA GLN A 16 -7.17 -6.94 15.91
C GLN A 16 -6.19 -7.24 14.77
N TYR A 17 -5.92 -8.51 14.47
CA TYR A 17 -5.03 -8.84 13.36
C TYR A 17 -5.63 -8.39 12.02
N PRO A 18 -4.82 -7.80 11.13
CA PRO A 18 -5.29 -7.32 9.83
C PRO A 18 -5.65 -8.48 8.89
N LEU A 19 -5.24 -9.71 9.22
CA LEU A 19 -5.45 -10.92 8.44
C LEU A 19 -5.66 -12.08 9.42
N HIS A 20 -6.61 -12.94 9.12
CA HIS A 20 -6.90 -14.15 9.88
C HIS A 20 -6.75 -15.39 8.99
N ASP A 21 -6.01 -16.37 9.48
CA ASP A 21 -5.97 -17.76 9.00
C ASP A 21 -6.74 -18.69 9.96
N GLU A 22 -6.90 -19.96 9.58
CA GLU A 22 -7.56 -20.97 10.42
C GLU A 22 -6.87 -21.14 11.78
N ASP A 23 -5.54 -21.03 11.81
CA ASP A 23 -4.75 -21.15 13.04
C ASP A 23 -5.02 -19.98 14.01
N SER A 24 -5.03 -18.74 13.52
CA SER A 24 -5.32 -17.54 14.33
C SER A 24 -6.76 -17.53 14.84
N LEU A 25 -7.72 -18.01 14.05
CA LEU A 25 -9.10 -18.23 14.49
C LEU A 25 -9.16 -19.29 15.60
N GLY A 26 -8.41 -20.39 15.45
CA GLY A 26 -8.25 -21.40 16.49
C GLY A 26 -7.68 -20.81 17.79
N TYR A 27 -6.65 -19.97 17.71
CA TYR A 27 -6.11 -19.28 18.89
C TYR A 27 -7.10 -18.30 19.53
N LEU A 28 -7.94 -17.64 18.72
CA LEU A 28 -8.98 -16.73 19.21
C LEU A 28 -10.05 -17.50 20.01
N GLU A 29 -10.49 -18.64 19.49
CA GLU A 29 -11.45 -19.54 20.16
C GLU A 29 -10.85 -20.15 21.45
N GLU A 30 -9.60 -20.61 21.38
CA GLU A 30 -8.89 -21.15 22.55
C GLU A 30 -8.75 -20.09 23.65
N ALA A 31 -8.40 -18.85 23.30
CA ALA A 31 -8.33 -17.75 24.25
C ALA A 31 -9.71 -17.50 24.90
N LEU A 32 -10.79 -17.55 24.12
CA LEU A 32 -12.14 -17.37 24.68
C LEU A 32 -12.53 -18.51 25.65
N GLU A 33 -12.20 -19.76 25.31
CA GLU A 33 -12.43 -20.92 26.18
C GLU A 33 -11.62 -20.80 27.49
N GLN A 34 -10.32 -20.50 27.37
CA GLN A 34 -9.45 -20.29 28.53
C GLN A 34 -9.92 -19.12 29.41
N TYR A 35 -10.51 -18.07 28.82
CA TYR A 35 -11.11 -16.99 29.58
C TYR A 35 -12.33 -17.48 30.37
N HIS A 36 -13.19 -18.30 29.75
CA HIS A 36 -14.36 -18.88 30.42
C HIS A 36 -14.01 -19.84 31.56
N VAL A 37 -12.91 -20.59 31.45
CA VAL A 37 -12.38 -21.42 32.55
C VAL A 37 -11.87 -20.54 33.70
N ASN A 38 -11.14 -19.47 33.37
CA ASN A 38 -10.43 -18.67 34.37
C ASN A 38 -11.27 -17.55 35.01
N LYS A 39 -12.38 -17.11 34.40
CA LYS A 39 -13.19 -15.97 34.89
C LYS A 39 -13.80 -16.19 36.27
N GLY A 40 -13.98 -17.45 36.71
CA GLY A 40 -14.55 -17.78 38.03
C GLY A 40 -13.79 -17.15 39.19
N ILE A 41 -12.47 -17.01 39.06
CA ILE A 41 -11.61 -16.41 40.10
C ILE A 41 -11.98 -14.95 40.42
N LEU A 42 -12.58 -14.23 39.46
CA LEU A 42 -13.01 -12.85 39.66
C LEU A 42 -14.28 -12.75 40.51
N ILE A 43 -15.11 -13.80 40.50
CA ILE A 43 -16.29 -13.93 41.36
C ILE A 43 -15.84 -14.30 42.77
N ASP A 44 -14.92 -15.27 42.90
CA ASP A 44 -14.38 -15.72 44.19
C ASP A 44 -13.71 -14.58 44.96
N LEU A 45 -12.99 -13.70 44.24
CA LEU A 45 -12.35 -12.51 44.78
C LEU A 45 -13.32 -11.33 45.00
N ARG A 46 -14.62 -11.51 44.72
CA ARG A 46 -15.67 -10.49 44.84
C ARG A 46 -15.40 -9.22 44.03
N ILE A 47 -14.69 -9.33 42.91
CA ILE A 47 -14.47 -8.21 41.99
C ILE A 47 -15.75 -7.92 41.20
N HIS A 48 -16.48 -8.97 40.81
CA HIS A 48 -17.73 -8.84 40.08
C HIS A 48 -18.70 -9.99 40.39
N ASN A 49 -20.01 -9.72 40.35
CA ASN A 49 -21.04 -10.68 40.76
C ASN A 49 -21.43 -11.68 39.66
N HIS A 50 -21.41 -11.28 38.39
CA HIS A 50 -21.76 -12.13 37.24
C HIS A 50 -21.10 -11.65 35.94
N PHE A 51 -21.03 -12.46 34.89
CA PHE A 51 -20.42 -12.07 33.62
C PHE A 51 -21.41 -11.86 32.46
N ASN A 52 -22.68 -11.60 32.78
CA ASN A 52 -23.73 -11.26 31.81
C ASN A 52 -23.58 -9.82 31.29
N ILE A 53 -22.44 -9.54 30.65
CA ILE A 53 -22.11 -8.25 30.06
C ILE A 53 -22.22 -8.42 28.55
N LEU A 54 -23.01 -7.58 27.88
CA LEU A 54 -23.26 -7.67 26.44
C LEU A 54 -21.96 -7.77 25.62
N LYS A 55 -20.94 -6.98 26.00
CA LYS A 55 -19.62 -6.98 25.36
C LYS A 55 -18.84 -8.30 25.53
N LEU A 56 -19.02 -9.00 26.65
CA LEU A 56 -18.38 -10.29 26.87
C LEU A 56 -19.13 -11.42 26.14
N HIS A 57 -20.46 -11.28 26.02
CA HIS A 57 -21.25 -12.21 25.24
C HIS A 57 -20.97 -12.06 23.74
N SER A 58 -20.81 -10.84 23.23
CA SER A 58 -20.49 -10.62 21.82
C SER A 58 -19.18 -11.28 21.39
N MET A 59 -18.20 -11.44 22.30
CA MET A 59 -16.93 -12.12 21.99
C MET A 59 -17.14 -13.55 21.47
N GLN A 60 -18.21 -14.23 21.88
CA GLN A 60 -18.53 -15.59 21.42
C GLN A 60 -18.82 -15.67 19.92
N HIS A 61 -19.21 -14.55 19.31
CA HIS A 61 -19.56 -14.46 17.90
C HIS A 61 -18.40 -13.93 17.05
N TYR A 62 -17.25 -13.56 17.62
CA TYR A 62 -16.16 -12.95 16.86
C TYR A 62 -15.60 -13.88 15.80
N ALA A 63 -15.35 -15.15 16.11
CA ALA A 63 -14.82 -16.11 15.13
C ALA A 63 -15.75 -16.28 13.93
N GLU A 64 -17.05 -16.48 14.19
CA GLU A 64 -18.09 -16.57 13.15
C GLU A 64 -18.21 -15.26 12.35
N CYS A 65 -18.20 -14.11 13.02
CA CYS A 65 -18.26 -12.82 12.35
C CYS A 65 -17.03 -12.58 11.46
N ILE A 66 -15.83 -12.95 11.92
CA ILE A 66 -14.61 -12.79 11.14
C ILE A 66 -14.63 -13.68 9.89
N GLN A 67 -15.12 -14.92 10.02
CA GLN A 67 -15.26 -15.83 8.88
C GLN A 67 -16.28 -15.33 7.85
N ASN A 68 -17.42 -14.80 8.31
CA ASN A 68 -18.51 -14.39 7.43
C ASN A 68 -18.35 -12.98 6.84
N PHE A 69 -17.70 -12.07 7.56
CA PHE A 69 -17.69 -10.65 7.24
C PHE A 69 -16.28 -10.04 7.11
N GLY A 70 -15.22 -10.80 7.43
CA GLY A 70 -13.84 -10.35 7.34
C GLY A 70 -13.30 -9.75 8.65
N THR A 71 -12.14 -9.13 8.57
CA THR A 71 -11.38 -8.60 9.72
C THR A 71 -12.12 -7.47 10.44
N THR A 72 -11.80 -7.29 11.73
CA THR A 72 -12.52 -6.34 12.61
C THR A 72 -12.09 -4.88 12.42
N ASP A 73 -11.05 -4.63 11.63
CA ASP A 73 -10.46 -3.31 11.37
C ASP A 73 -11.46 -2.31 10.78
N ASN A 74 -12.36 -2.77 9.90
CA ASN A 74 -13.37 -1.93 9.25
C ASN A 74 -14.67 -1.76 10.04
N TYR A 75 -14.80 -2.37 11.22
CA TYR A 75 -16.03 -2.35 12.02
C TYR A 75 -15.96 -1.41 13.23
N ASN A 76 -14.85 -0.70 13.42
CA ASN A 76 -14.76 0.29 14.47
C ASN A 76 -15.66 1.51 14.15
N MET A 77 -16.19 2.15 15.18
CA MET A 77 -16.96 3.40 15.01
C MET A 77 -16.09 4.65 15.11
N GLU A 78 -14.78 4.51 15.29
CA GLU A 78 -13.85 5.63 15.48
C GLU A 78 -13.89 6.58 14.28
N MET A 79 -13.91 6.02 13.06
CA MET A 79 -14.06 6.82 11.84
C MET A 79 -15.38 7.62 11.83
N PHE A 80 -16.50 6.99 12.19
CA PHE A 80 -17.80 7.65 12.22
C PHE A 80 -17.88 8.69 13.35
N GLU A 81 -17.24 8.43 14.49
CA GLU A 81 -17.12 9.39 15.60
C GLU A 81 -16.29 10.61 15.18
N HIS A 82 -15.20 10.42 14.42
CA HIS A 82 -14.44 11.52 13.84
C HIS A 82 -15.27 12.31 12.82
N PHE A 83 -16.03 11.65 11.94
CA PHE A 83 -16.95 12.36 11.04
C PHE A 83 -18.03 13.13 11.79
N HIS A 84 -18.51 12.64 12.92
CA HIS A 84 -19.41 13.41 13.79
C HIS A 84 -18.74 14.67 14.36
N ILE A 85 -17.43 14.65 14.63
CA ILE A 85 -16.70 15.85 15.05
C ILE A 85 -16.57 16.81 13.86
N ASP A 86 -15.99 16.34 12.76
CA ASP A 86 -15.58 17.20 11.64
C ASP A 86 -16.78 17.74 10.84
N TYR A 87 -17.82 16.94 10.65
CA TYR A 87 -18.95 17.31 9.80
C TYR A 87 -20.16 17.79 10.60
N ALA A 88 -20.45 17.16 11.74
CA ALA A 88 -21.60 17.56 12.54
C ALA A 88 -21.25 18.68 13.55
N LYS A 89 -20.22 18.51 14.39
CA LYS A 89 -19.91 19.52 15.43
C LYS A 89 -19.33 20.81 14.85
N GLU A 90 -18.36 20.72 13.95
CA GLU A 90 -17.79 21.93 13.31
C GLU A 90 -18.81 22.61 12.40
N GLY A 91 -19.58 21.83 11.63
CA GLY A 91 -20.70 22.34 10.85
C GLY A 91 -21.71 23.09 11.72
N TRP A 92 -22.13 22.50 12.85
CA TRP A 92 -23.04 23.13 13.82
C TRP A 92 -22.46 24.44 14.38
N ARG A 93 -21.18 24.44 14.78
CA ARG A 93 -20.47 25.62 15.30
C ARG A 93 -20.39 26.76 14.28
N ALA A 94 -20.36 26.44 12.99
CA ALA A 94 -20.31 27.42 11.91
C ALA A 94 -21.69 28.02 11.56
N THR A 95 -22.78 27.49 12.13
CA THR A 95 -24.14 28.03 11.90
C THR A 95 -24.47 29.19 12.82
N ASN A 96 -25.56 29.89 12.50
CA ASN A 96 -26.18 30.86 13.40
C ASN A 96 -27.17 30.23 14.41
N PHE A 97 -27.20 28.89 14.54
CA PHE A 97 -28.10 28.12 15.40
C PHE A 97 -29.60 28.28 15.12
N ARG A 98 -29.99 28.66 13.90
CA ARG A 98 -31.38 28.77 13.47
C ARG A 98 -31.55 28.18 12.08
N ASP A 99 -32.35 27.12 11.94
CA ASP A 99 -32.47 26.39 10.68
C ASP A 99 -31.08 25.92 10.21
N GLU A 100 -30.49 25.09 11.06
CA GLU A 100 -29.11 24.65 11.04
C GLU A 100 -28.80 23.70 9.87
N LEU A 101 -29.73 22.82 9.51
CA LEU A 101 -29.45 21.71 8.59
C LEU A 101 -29.06 22.22 7.19
N PRO A 102 -29.77 23.20 6.58
CA PRO A 102 -29.34 23.81 5.33
C PRO A 102 -27.97 24.49 5.44
N GLN A 103 -27.69 25.15 6.56
CA GLN A 103 -26.43 25.84 6.79
C GLN A 103 -25.26 24.87 6.96
N MET A 104 -25.44 23.79 7.71
CA MET A 104 -24.45 22.73 7.88
C MET A 104 -24.15 22.04 6.54
N THR A 105 -25.18 21.78 5.74
CA THR A 105 -25.03 21.18 4.41
C THR A 105 -24.29 22.11 3.46
N GLN A 106 -24.62 23.40 3.47
CA GLN A 106 -23.93 24.41 2.67
C GLN A 106 -22.47 24.58 3.11
N TRP A 107 -22.22 24.58 4.42
CA TRP A 107 -20.88 24.63 4.99
C TRP A 107 -20.04 23.43 4.54
N LEU A 108 -20.60 22.22 4.61
CA LEU A 108 -19.93 20.99 4.18
C LEU A 108 -19.58 21.05 2.69
N SER A 109 -20.53 21.44 1.83
CA SER A 109 -20.27 21.61 0.38
C SER A 109 -19.17 22.63 0.09
N CYS A 110 -19.06 23.68 0.92
CA CYS A 110 -17.97 24.64 0.81
C CYS A 110 -16.61 24.01 1.18
N GLN A 111 -16.55 23.24 2.27
CA GLN A 111 -15.34 22.53 2.69
C GLN A 111 -14.88 21.53 1.63
N GLU A 112 -15.79 20.77 1.03
CA GLU A 112 -15.49 19.84 -0.06
C GLU A 112 -14.91 20.57 -1.27
N LYS A 113 -15.51 21.67 -1.72
CA LYS A 113 -15.02 22.47 -2.85
C LYS A 113 -13.63 23.07 -2.56
N VAL A 114 -13.42 23.59 -1.37
CA VAL A 114 -12.11 24.12 -0.95
C VAL A 114 -11.06 23.00 -0.93
N THR A 115 -11.43 21.81 -0.47
CA THR A 115 -10.53 20.65 -0.43
C THR A 115 -10.19 20.17 -1.84
N MET A 116 -11.18 20.02 -2.72
CA MET A 116 -10.98 19.69 -4.13
C MET A 116 -10.07 20.70 -4.83
N PHE A 117 -10.29 22.00 -4.58
CA PHE A 117 -9.46 23.05 -5.16
C PHE A 117 -8.03 23.03 -4.62
N LYS A 118 -7.84 22.77 -3.31
CA LYS A 118 -6.50 22.58 -2.73
C LYS A 118 -5.77 21.40 -3.36
N THR A 119 -6.46 20.28 -3.59
CA THR A 119 -5.90 19.12 -4.29
C THR A 119 -5.54 19.48 -5.73
N TYR A 120 -6.43 20.13 -6.47
CA TYR A 120 -6.16 20.63 -7.81
C TYR A 120 -4.92 21.52 -7.87
N LEU A 121 -4.76 22.46 -6.93
CA LEU A 121 -3.57 23.33 -6.89
C LEU A 121 -2.28 22.55 -6.61
N LYS A 122 -2.32 21.51 -5.76
CA LYS A 122 -1.17 20.64 -5.52
C LYS A 122 -0.79 19.87 -6.78
N ASP A 123 -1.78 19.32 -7.48
CA ASP A 123 -1.57 18.58 -8.73
C ASP A 123 -1.10 19.51 -9.85
N TYR A 124 -1.63 20.73 -9.92
CA TYR A 124 -1.21 21.76 -10.87
C TYR A 124 0.26 22.16 -10.63
N HIS A 125 0.64 22.43 -9.38
CA HIS A 125 2.04 22.73 -9.04
C HIS A 125 2.97 21.53 -9.28
N TRP A 126 2.46 20.30 -9.15
CA TRP A 126 3.21 19.09 -9.52
C TRP A 126 3.42 19.00 -11.04
N THR A 127 2.37 19.26 -11.83
CA THR A 127 2.43 19.20 -13.30
C THR A 127 3.20 20.35 -13.95
N GLU A 128 3.25 21.55 -13.38
CA GLU A 128 4.13 22.63 -13.87
C GLU A 128 5.61 22.27 -13.65
N VAL A 129 5.94 21.68 -12.49
CA VAL A 129 7.30 21.16 -12.22
C VAL A 129 7.63 20.00 -13.16
N GLU A 130 6.67 19.13 -13.50
CA GLU A 130 6.87 18.08 -14.50
C GLU A 130 7.02 18.63 -15.93
N LYS A 131 6.24 19.65 -16.32
CA LYS A 131 6.34 20.29 -17.65
C LYS A 131 7.65 21.03 -17.87
N GLU A 132 8.15 21.75 -16.87
CA GLU A 132 9.47 22.39 -16.96
C GLU A 132 10.60 21.35 -17.09
N GLN A 133 10.39 20.15 -16.55
CA GLN A 133 11.31 19.01 -16.70
C GLN A 133 11.15 18.32 -18.08
N GLU A 134 9.92 18.14 -18.56
CA GLU A 134 9.61 17.53 -19.85
C GLU A 134 9.99 18.42 -21.05
N GLU A 135 9.85 19.75 -20.95
CA GLU A 135 10.31 20.68 -21.99
C GLU A 135 11.85 20.70 -22.12
N GLN A 136 12.57 20.45 -21.02
CA GLN A 136 14.02 20.25 -21.05
C GLN A 136 14.39 18.89 -21.66
N ASP A 137 13.61 17.83 -21.41
CA ASP A 137 13.85 16.48 -21.93
C ASP A 137 13.42 16.32 -23.40
N ALA A 138 12.36 17.01 -23.84
CA ALA A 138 11.81 16.93 -25.20
C ALA A 138 12.70 17.60 -26.26
N LEU A 139 13.51 18.61 -25.87
CA LEU A 139 14.47 19.24 -26.79
C LEU A 139 15.61 18.30 -27.22
N GLU A 140 15.75 17.12 -26.59
CA GLU A 140 16.89 16.20 -26.80
C GLU A 140 16.53 14.87 -27.50
N SER A 141 15.25 14.62 -27.81
CA SER A 141 14.78 13.32 -28.30
C SER A 141 14.07 13.39 -29.65
N GLU A 142 14.83 13.48 -30.74
CA GLU A 142 14.39 12.99 -32.05
C GLU A 142 14.66 11.47 -32.19
N THR A 143 13.59 10.76 -32.61
CA THR A 143 13.46 9.46 -33.35
C THR A 143 13.92 8.13 -32.69
N HIS A 144 13.34 6.92 -32.87
CA HIS A 144 12.37 6.27 -33.80
C HIS A 144 11.58 5.13 -33.09
N PRO A 145 10.43 4.64 -33.65
CA PRO A 145 9.65 3.52 -33.09
C PRO A 145 10.24 2.16 -33.49
N GLY A 146 10.63 1.37 -32.50
CA GLY A 146 11.08 -0.01 -32.69
C GLY A 146 11.79 -0.58 -31.47
N VAL A 147 11.08 -1.41 -30.72
CA VAL A 147 11.52 -2.36 -29.68
C VAL A 147 11.55 -1.85 -28.22
N GLY A 148 10.50 -2.21 -27.48
CA GLY A 148 10.55 -2.89 -26.16
C GLY A 148 10.75 -2.05 -24.90
N LEU A 149 11.67 -1.08 -24.91
CA LEU A 149 11.97 -0.29 -23.72
C LEU A 149 12.56 1.06 -24.14
N ALA A 150 11.85 2.15 -23.88
CA ALA A 150 12.29 3.50 -24.15
C ALA A 150 12.79 4.17 -22.85
N ILE A 151 14.07 4.52 -22.83
CA ILE A 151 14.73 5.25 -21.74
C ILE A 151 15.30 6.54 -22.33
N SER A 152 15.32 7.64 -21.55
CA SER A 152 15.95 8.90 -21.98
C SER A 152 17.43 8.72 -22.30
N LYS A 153 17.92 9.41 -23.33
CA LYS A 153 19.34 9.37 -23.76
C LYS A 153 20.29 9.85 -22.66
N LYS A 154 19.82 10.74 -21.77
CA LYS A 154 20.60 11.25 -20.65
C LYS A 154 20.03 10.77 -19.31
N PRO A 155 20.89 10.40 -18.36
CA PRO A 155 20.44 10.03 -17.03
C PRO A 155 19.95 11.25 -16.26
N ALA A 156 18.83 11.08 -15.54
CA ALA A 156 18.30 12.10 -14.65
C ALA A 156 19.25 12.41 -13.48
N SER A 157 20.14 11.47 -13.14
CA SER A 157 21.20 11.70 -12.16
C SER A 157 22.47 10.93 -12.58
N PRO A 158 23.40 11.59 -13.30
CA PRO A 158 24.64 10.96 -13.73
C PRO A 158 25.58 10.68 -12.56
N SER A 159 26.37 9.62 -12.70
CA SER A 159 27.55 9.28 -11.89
C SER A 159 27.30 9.32 -10.37
N GLN A 160 26.14 8.84 -9.92
CA GLN A 160 25.76 8.79 -8.51
C GLN A 160 26.55 7.68 -7.79
N PRO A 161 27.14 7.98 -6.61
CA PRO A 161 27.81 6.95 -5.83
C PRO A 161 26.79 5.95 -5.28
N LEU A 162 27.16 4.66 -5.22
CA LEU A 162 26.28 3.59 -4.77
C LEU A 162 25.68 3.85 -3.36
N SER A 163 26.44 4.47 -2.47
CA SER A 163 25.98 4.86 -1.13
C SER A 163 24.84 5.90 -1.17
N SER A 164 24.91 6.86 -2.09
CA SER A 164 23.86 7.86 -2.29
C SER A 164 22.59 7.22 -2.85
N ILE A 165 22.72 6.22 -3.74
CA ILE A 165 21.56 5.51 -4.30
C ILE A 165 20.83 4.75 -3.20
N ILE A 166 21.56 3.99 -2.37
CA ILE A 166 21.01 3.24 -1.23
C ILE A 166 20.23 4.15 -0.29
N LEU A 167 20.81 5.31 0.04
CA LEU A 167 20.22 6.25 0.99
C LEU A 167 19.01 6.99 0.41
N LYS A 168 19.13 7.54 -0.81
CA LYS A 168 18.04 8.30 -1.46
C LYS A 168 16.84 7.41 -1.81
N HIS A 169 17.09 6.20 -2.31
CA HIS A 169 16.05 5.27 -2.72
C HIS A 169 15.60 4.33 -1.59
N ARG A 170 16.11 4.51 -0.37
CA ARG A 170 15.79 3.69 0.82
C ARG A 170 15.91 2.18 0.56
N CYS A 171 16.92 1.77 -0.22
CA CYS A 171 17.13 0.38 -0.63
C CYS A 171 18.41 -0.19 0.00
N PRO A 172 18.37 -0.69 1.25
CA PRO A 172 19.56 -1.15 1.96
C PRO A 172 20.21 -2.38 1.30
N SER A 173 19.40 -3.23 0.68
CA SER A 173 19.85 -4.46 0.02
C SER A 173 20.25 -4.25 -1.44
N PHE A 174 20.30 -3.01 -1.94
CA PHE A 174 20.59 -2.72 -3.35
C PHE A 174 21.90 -3.35 -3.82
N LEU A 175 22.97 -3.18 -3.03
CA LEU A 175 24.31 -3.68 -3.36
C LEU A 175 24.37 -5.21 -3.41
N HIS A 176 23.58 -5.89 -2.57
CA HIS A 176 23.46 -7.34 -2.60
C HIS A 176 22.79 -7.82 -3.90
N HIS A 177 21.62 -7.26 -4.22
CA HIS A 177 20.87 -7.64 -5.43
C HIS A 177 21.62 -7.27 -6.71
N LEU A 178 22.31 -6.14 -6.75
CA LEU A 178 23.14 -5.75 -7.88
C LEU A 178 24.25 -6.79 -8.14
N ARG A 179 24.91 -7.27 -7.09
CA ARG A 179 25.92 -8.34 -7.21
C ARG A 179 25.32 -9.65 -7.70
N VAL A 180 24.16 -10.05 -7.17
CA VAL A 180 23.43 -11.25 -7.62
C VAL A 180 23.11 -11.13 -9.11
N TYR A 181 22.53 -10.00 -9.53
CA TYR A 181 22.17 -9.74 -10.91
C TYR A 181 23.40 -9.79 -11.84
N LEU A 182 24.48 -9.10 -11.50
CA LEU A 182 25.72 -9.12 -12.29
C LEU A 182 26.34 -10.52 -12.34
N ASN A 183 26.25 -11.30 -11.26
CA ASN A 183 26.73 -12.68 -11.21
C ASN A 183 25.94 -13.60 -12.14
N CYS A 184 24.63 -13.36 -12.32
CA CYS A 184 23.80 -14.09 -13.29
C CYS A 184 24.20 -13.82 -14.75
N LEU A 185 24.82 -12.67 -15.03
CA LEU A 185 25.30 -12.31 -16.37
C LEU A 185 26.68 -12.90 -16.69
N LEU A 186 27.39 -13.48 -15.70
CA LEU A 186 28.71 -14.06 -15.92
C LEU A 186 28.60 -15.43 -16.64
N PRO A 187 29.54 -15.73 -17.55
CA PRO A 187 29.57 -17.03 -18.21
C PRO A 187 29.83 -18.17 -17.22
N ARG A 188 29.32 -19.36 -17.54
CA ARG A 188 29.46 -20.57 -16.72
C ARG A 188 30.95 -20.92 -16.55
N GLY A 189 31.48 -20.66 -15.36
CA GLY A 189 32.90 -20.82 -15.02
C GLY A 189 33.53 -19.61 -14.31
N GLN A 190 32.92 -18.43 -14.43
CA GLN A 190 33.35 -17.20 -13.72
C GLN A 190 32.37 -16.77 -12.62
N VAL A 191 31.31 -17.56 -12.42
CA VAL A 191 30.27 -17.31 -11.42
C VAL A 191 30.87 -17.39 -10.02
N ILE A 192 30.68 -16.32 -9.26
CA ILE A 192 31.12 -16.21 -7.88
C ILE A 192 30.18 -17.04 -6.99
N SER A 193 30.75 -17.81 -6.06
CA SER A 193 29.96 -18.61 -5.13
C SER A 193 29.16 -17.73 -4.16
N CYS A 194 28.03 -18.25 -3.68
CA CYS A 194 27.14 -17.54 -2.76
C CYS A 194 27.86 -17.04 -1.49
N ILE A 195 28.88 -17.75 -1.02
CA ILE A 195 29.68 -17.39 0.17
C ILE A 195 30.58 -16.18 -0.10
N GLN A 196 31.10 -16.07 -1.32
CA GLN A 196 32.05 -15.00 -1.70
C GLN A 196 31.33 -13.76 -2.24
N LEU A 197 30.09 -13.91 -2.72
CA LEU A 197 29.30 -12.85 -3.34
C LEU A 197 29.13 -11.59 -2.45
N PRO A 198 28.86 -11.68 -1.14
CA PRO A 198 28.71 -10.49 -0.29
C PRO A 198 29.99 -9.65 -0.18
N HIS A 199 31.16 -10.27 -0.39
CA HIS A 199 32.47 -9.65 -0.28
C HIS A 199 33.04 -9.26 -1.66
N ALA A 200 32.35 -9.58 -2.74
CA ALA A 200 32.76 -9.23 -4.09
C ALA A 200 32.81 -7.71 -4.26
N ARG A 201 33.96 -7.20 -4.71
CA ARG A 201 34.11 -5.79 -5.06
C ARG A 201 33.57 -5.59 -6.47
N LEU A 202 32.70 -4.60 -6.62
CA LEU A 202 32.25 -4.15 -7.93
C LEU A 202 33.40 -3.39 -8.61
N PRO A 203 33.56 -3.49 -9.94
CA PRO A 203 34.59 -2.76 -10.67
C PRO A 203 34.30 -1.25 -10.77
N PHE A 204 33.14 -0.81 -10.31
CA PHE A 204 32.70 0.58 -10.28
C PHE A 204 32.06 0.93 -8.93
N ASP A 205 32.09 2.20 -8.57
CA ASP A 205 31.49 2.77 -7.36
C ASP A 205 30.36 3.77 -7.67
N ARG A 206 30.11 4.03 -8.96
CA ARG A 206 29.19 5.02 -9.48
C ARG A 206 28.34 4.46 -10.60
N LEU A 207 27.09 4.88 -10.64
CA LEU A 207 26.12 4.52 -11.67
C LEU A 207 25.33 5.75 -12.13
N ASP A 208 24.97 5.73 -13.41
CA ASP A 208 23.98 6.64 -13.97
C ASP A 208 22.59 6.15 -13.60
N VAL A 209 21.73 7.04 -13.11
CA VAL A 209 20.39 6.72 -12.61
C VAL A 209 19.32 7.39 -13.48
N TRP A 210 18.40 6.58 -13.99
CA TRP A 210 17.18 7.00 -14.65
C TRP A 210 16.00 6.77 -13.71
N HIS A 211 15.10 7.75 -13.62
CA HIS A 211 13.91 7.66 -12.77
C HIS A 211 12.68 7.17 -13.51
N THR A 212 12.72 7.12 -14.84
CA THR A 212 11.57 6.77 -15.67
C THR A 212 12.02 5.92 -16.84
N PHE A 213 11.25 4.89 -17.15
CA PHE A 213 11.34 4.17 -18.42
C PHE A 213 9.94 3.88 -18.94
N LYS A 214 9.81 3.76 -20.26
CA LYS A 214 8.55 3.38 -20.93
C LYS A 214 8.72 2.02 -21.59
N PHE A 215 7.66 1.23 -21.64
CA PHE A 215 7.67 -0.07 -22.30
C PHE A 215 6.34 -0.30 -23.02
N SER A 216 6.37 -1.12 -24.06
CA SER A 216 5.15 -1.55 -24.76
C SER A 216 4.51 -2.70 -23.99
N LEU A 217 3.21 -2.62 -23.75
CA LEU A 217 2.44 -3.74 -23.20
C LEU A 217 2.15 -4.76 -24.31
N ASP A 218 2.21 -6.04 -23.96
CA ASP A 218 1.70 -7.09 -24.83
C ASP A 218 0.19 -6.92 -25.02
N THR A 219 -0.28 -7.20 -26.24
CA THR A 219 -1.68 -7.05 -26.68
C THR A 219 -2.59 -7.98 -25.88
N LEU A 220 -3.01 -7.57 -24.69
CA LEU A 220 -3.85 -8.37 -23.81
C LEU A 220 -5.32 -8.27 -24.26
N GLY A 221 -5.65 -8.88 -25.40
CA GLY A 221 -6.98 -9.32 -25.84
C GLY A 221 -8.15 -8.31 -25.89
N ASN A 222 -7.97 -7.05 -25.51
CA ASN A 222 -9.05 -6.07 -25.33
C ASN A 222 -8.88 -4.80 -26.16
N ASP A 223 -8.08 -4.86 -27.23
CA ASP A 223 -7.90 -3.73 -28.13
C ASP A 223 -9.09 -3.61 -29.07
N VAL A 224 -10.09 -2.84 -28.67
CA VAL A 224 -11.17 -2.39 -29.57
C VAL A 224 -10.61 -1.46 -30.66
N ASP A 225 -9.41 -0.89 -30.47
CA ASP A 225 -8.84 0.17 -31.34
C ASP A 225 -7.42 -0.09 -31.90
N GLY A 226 -6.80 -1.25 -31.67
CA GLY A 226 -5.52 -1.62 -32.31
C GLY A 226 -4.32 -0.70 -32.03
N GLN A 227 -4.34 0.09 -30.95
CA GLN A 227 -3.19 0.87 -30.51
C GLN A 227 -2.38 0.08 -29.47
N GLU A 228 -1.11 -0.19 -29.77
CA GLU A 228 -0.15 -0.70 -28.79
C GLU A 228 -0.05 0.28 -27.61
N GLY A 229 -0.56 -0.12 -26.44
CA GLY A 229 -0.48 0.68 -25.22
C GLY A 229 0.96 0.82 -24.74
N ILE A 230 1.45 2.06 -24.66
CA ILE A 230 2.74 2.37 -24.02
C ILE A 230 2.47 2.73 -22.57
N ASP A 231 3.11 2.01 -21.64
CA ASP A 231 3.08 2.33 -20.22
C ASP A 231 4.41 2.93 -19.75
N SER A 232 4.37 3.69 -18.66
CA SER A 232 5.53 4.39 -18.10
C SER A 232 5.67 4.10 -16.61
N VAL A 233 6.85 3.62 -16.21
CA VAL A 233 7.19 3.33 -14.81
C VAL A 233 8.07 4.43 -14.25
N ARG A 234 7.76 4.90 -13.04
CA ARG A 234 8.55 5.90 -12.31
C ARG A 234 9.08 5.37 -10.99
N ALA A 235 10.36 5.63 -10.73
CA ALA A 235 11.05 5.35 -9.48
C ALA A 235 11.93 6.55 -9.09
N LYS A 236 11.33 7.58 -8.49
CA LYS A 236 11.99 8.83 -8.11
C LYS A 236 12.10 8.95 -6.58
N PRO A 237 13.32 9.12 -6.04
CA PRO A 237 13.51 9.34 -4.61
C PRO A 237 12.98 10.72 -4.21
N GLY A 238 12.46 10.83 -2.97
CA GLY A 238 12.02 12.10 -2.40
C GLY A 238 13.19 13.07 -2.16
N LYS A 239 12.89 14.36 -2.03
CA LYS A 239 13.88 15.39 -1.71
C LYS A 239 14.48 15.14 -0.33
N SER A 240 15.78 15.39 -0.19
CA SER A 240 16.49 15.24 1.08
C SER A 240 15.90 16.19 2.13
N GLY A 241 15.22 15.65 3.13
CA GLY A 241 14.52 16.41 4.19
C GLY A 241 13.01 16.58 3.99
N GLY A 242 12.42 16.00 2.94
CA GLY A 242 10.98 15.92 2.76
C GLY A 242 10.32 14.86 3.65
N ASP A 243 9.01 15.00 3.83
CA ASP A 243 8.18 14.08 4.62
C ASP A 243 8.25 12.64 4.07
N ILE A 244 7.89 11.64 4.88
CA ILE A 244 8.11 10.20 4.58
C ILE A 244 7.51 9.75 3.22
N GLY A 245 6.55 10.49 2.67
CA GLY A 245 5.86 10.22 1.39
C GLY A 245 6.31 11.00 0.14
N ASP A 246 7.43 11.73 0.14
CA ASP A 246 7.85 12.54 -1.03
C ASP A 246 8.46 11.72 -2.19
N GLY A 247 8.75 10.43 -1.97
CA GLY A 247 9.28 9.54 -3.02
C GLY A 247 8.18 8.77 -3.75
N ARG A 248 8.29 8.65 -5.08
CA ARG A 248 7.36 7.88 -5.91
C ARG A 248 8.05 6.62 -6.44
N PHE A 249 7.51 5.46 -6.14
CA PHE A 249 8.00 4.18 -6.62
C PHE A 249 6.83 3.36 -7.13
N ASP A 250 6.71 3.29 -8.46
CA ASP A 250 5.71 2.46 -9.11
C ASP A 250 6.16 0.98 -9.00
N VAL A 251 5.20 0.07 -8.75
CA VAL A 251 5.46 -1.37 -8.63
C VAL A 251 5.39 -2.00 -10.01
N VAL A 252 6.41 -2.79 -10.35
CA VAL A 252 6.44 -3.58 -11.60
C VAL A 252 6.54 -5.05 -11.24
N VAL A 253 5.63 -5.84 -11.82
CA VAL A 253 5.67 -7.30 -11.74
C VAL A 253 6.32 -7.83 -13.01
N VAL A 254 7.44 -8.53 -12.87
CA VAL A 254 8.19 -9.08 -14.01
C VAL A 254 8.07 -10.60 -14.01
N ALA A 255 7.58 -11.15 -15.11
CA ALA A 255 7.58 -12.58 -15.37
C ALA A 255 9.04 -13.08 -15.50
N HIS A 256 9.51 -13.86 -14.51
CA HIS A 256 10.91 -14.29 -14.42
C HIS A 256 11.23 -15.59 -15.17
N SER A 257 10.24 -16.31 -15.70
CA SER A 257 10.43 -17.59 -16.40
C SER A 257 9.54 -17.72 -17.63
N GLY A 258 9.95 -18.53 -18.62
CA GLY A 258 9.12 -18.81 -19.81
C GLY A 258 7.83 -19.60 -19.54
N VAL A 259 7.57 -19.96 -18.28
CA VAL A 259 6.33 -20.58 -17.79
C VAL A 259 5.42 -19.54 -17.12
N ALA A 260 5.92 -18.33 -16.85
CA ALA A 260 5.14 -17.26 -16.27
C ALA A 260 4.28 -16.63 -17.36
N GLU A 261 3.00 -16.96 -17.34
CA GLU A 261 1.98 -16.43 -18.25
C GLU A 261 1.24 -15.27 -17.58
N SER A 262 0.99 -14.20 -18.34
CA SER A 262 0.13 -13.11 -17.90
C SER A 262 -1.33 -13.52 -18.08
N THR A 263 -1.87 -14.33 -17.17
CA THR A 263 -3.28 -14.77 -17.24
C THR A 263 -4.21 -13.64 -16.78
N GLY A 264 -4.93 -13.02 -17.72
CA GLY A 264 -6.10 -12.23 -17.40
C GLY A 264 -7.28 -13.12 -16.99
N LEU A 265 -8.15 -12.63 -16.11
CA LEU A 265 -9.43 -13.29 -15.80
C LEU A 265 -10.37 -13.10 -16.99
N GLU A 266 -10.77 -14.20 -17.65
CA GLU A 266 -11.85 -14.18 -18.63
C GLU A 266 -13.15 -13.79 -17.92
N GLY A 267 -13.67 -12.59 -18.21
CA GLY A 267 -14.92 -12.13 -17.64
C GLY A 267 -16.08 -12.98 -18.16
N ALA A 268 -16.71 -13.76 -17.28
CA ALA A 268 -17.96 -14.43 -17.60
C ALA A 268 -19.07 -13.38 -17.70
N LEU A 269 -19.59 -13.14 -18.91
CA LEU A 269 -20.80 -12.35 -19.10
C LEU A 269 -21.96 -13.05 -18.37
N PRO A 270 -22.61 -12.41 -17.38
CA PRO A 270 -23.78 -13.00 -16.76
C PRO A 270 -24.88 -13.13 -17.83
N SER A 271 -25.32 -14.36 -18.08
CA SER A 271 -26.47 -14.65 -18.92
C SER A 271 -27.70 -14.00 -18.28
N ILE A 272 -28.16 -12.89 -18.85
CA ILE A 272 -29.41 -12.25 -18.49
C ILE A 272 -30.54 -13.15 -19.03
N THR A 273 -31.02 -14.07 -18.20
CA THR A 273 -32.30 -14.74 -18.42
C THR A 273 -33.42 -13.75 -18.12
N SER A 274 -34.12 -13.30 -19.16
CA SER A 274 -35.36 -12.55 -19.02
C SER A 274 -36.43 -13.46 -18.40
N TYR A 275 -36.93 -13.08 -17.23
CA TYR A 275 -38.22 -13.54 -16.71
C TYR A 275 -39.33 -12.58 -17.11
#